data_AF-A0A524N273-F1
#
_entry.id   AF-A0A524N273-F1
#
_cell.length_a   1.000
_cell.length_b   1.000
_cell.length_c   1.000
_cell.angle_alpha   90.00
_cell.angle_beta   90.00
_cell.angle_gamma   90.00
#
_symmetry.space_group_name_H-M   'P 1'
#
loop_
_entity.id
_entity.type
_entity.pdbx_description
1 polymer ?
#
loop_
_entity_poly.entity_id
_entity_poly.type
_entity_poly.pdbx_seq_one_letter_code
_entity_poly.pdbx_strand_id
1 'polypeptide(L)'
;MDKLAITDDPFVSSTEKGSQEAGNKVLLRVLVLTCLLEIVTALLRFAVGIQSTRDFASTIGVLTQGIRIHHSYIGLGMIAVAALRRRRFSSVMRWILIIGLAFVFSDLIHHFLVLWPITGHPEFDLFYPY
;
A
#
# COMPACT_ATOMS: atom_id res chain seq x y z
N MET A 1 -26.11 36.55 -26.18
CA MET A 1 -25.64 35.61 -25.13
C MET A 1 -25.13 34.38 -25.85
N ASP A 2 -23.91 34.50 -26.35
CA ASP A 2 -23.29 33.48 -27.19
C ASP A 2 -22.89 32.31 -26.30
N LYS A 3 -23.52 31.16 -26.55
CA LYS A 3 -23.02 29.88 -26.08
C LYS A 3 -21.70 29.65 -26.80
N LEU A 4 -20.60 29.95 -26.10
CA LEU A 4 -19.27 29.47 -26.45
C LEU A 4 -19.36 27.96 -26.66
N ALA A 5 -19.36 27.56 -27.92
CA ALA A 5 -19.20 26.18 -28.32
C ALA A 5 -17.84 25.73 -27.81
N ILE A 6 -17.84 25.02 -26.68
CA ILE A 6 -16.73 24.17 -26.28
C ILE A 6 -16.62 23.16 -27.42
N THR A 7 -15.71 23.42 -28.34
CA THR A 7 -15.38 22.49 -29.41
C THR A 7 -14.81 21.26 -28.72
N ASP A 8 -15.52 20.14 -28.80
CA ASP A 8 -15.01 18.82 -28.43
C ASP A 8 -13.82 18.52 -29.36
N ASP A 9 -12.64 19.01 -29.01
CA ASP A 9 -11.42 18.73 -29.76
C ASP A 9 -11.15 17.21 -29.64
N PRO A 10 -11.27 16.46 -30.75
CA PRO A 10 -11.08 15.01 -30.72
C PRO A 10 -9.69 14.64 -30.21
N PHE A 11 -8.69 15.52 -30.33
CA PHE A 11 -7.36 15.32 -29.79
C PHE A 11 -7.35 15.33 -28.25
N VAL A 12 -8.01 16.30 -27.61
CA VAL A 12 -8.12 16.38 -26.13
C VAL A 12 -8.84 15.15 -25.59
N SER A 13 -9.95 14.75 -26.21
CA SER A 13 -10.70 13.56 -25.77
C SER A 13 -9.88 12.26 -25.83
N SER A 14 -9.01 12.10 -26.84
CA SER A 14 -8.19 10.91 -27.01
C SER A 14 -7.06 10.81 -25.98
N THR A 15 -6.47 11.96 -25.61
CA THR A 15 -5.37 12.04 -24.64
C THR A 15 -5.86 11.83 -23.20
N GLU A 16 -7.01 12.40 -22.84
CA GLU A 16 -7.66 12.15 -21.53
C GLU A 16 -8.03 10.68 -21.36
N LYS A 17 -8.60 10.06 -22.41
CA LYS A 17 -8.99 8.65 -22.40
C LYS A 17 -7.80 7.72 -22.21
N GLY A 18 -6.67 7.98 -22.87
CA GLY A 18 -5.44 7.21 -22.70
C GLY A 18 -4.80 7.37 -21.31
N SER A 19 -4.84 8.58 -20.75
CA SER A 19 -4.39 8.85 -19.38
C SER A 19 -5.25 8.11 -18.33
N GLN A 20 -6.58 8.16 -18.51
CA GLN A 20 -7.54 7.49 -17.63
C GLN A 20 -7.37 5.96 -17.67
N GLU A 21 -7.19 5.36 -18.85
CA GLU A 21 -6.96 3.92 -18.99
C GLU A 21 -5.65 3.48 -18.30
N ALA A 22 -4.58 4.26 -18.45
CA ALA A 22 -3.32 4.00 -17.77
C ALA A 22 -3.46 4.10 -16.24
N GLY A 23 -4.20 5.10 -15.75
CA GLY A 23 -4.54 5.25 -14.33
C GLY A 23 -5.32 4.05 -13.80
N ASN A 24 -6.36 3.61 -14.52
CA ASN A 24 -7.18 2.45 -14.16
C ASN A 24 -6.34 1.17 -14.06
N LYS A 25 -5.39 0.96 -14.98
CA LYS A 25 -4.47 -0.20 -14.93
C LYS A 25 -3.56 -0.17 -13.70
N VAL A 26 -3.08 1.01 -13.30
CA VAL A 26 -2.26 1.16 -12.08
C VAL A 26 -3.10 0.88 -10.83
N LEU A 27 -4.30 1.47 -10.75
CA LEU A 27 -5.22 1.26 -9.64
C LEU A 27 -5.57 -0.22 -9.48
N LEU A 28 -5.94 -0.89 -10.58
CA LEU A 28 -6.26 -2.32 -10.57
C LEU A 28 -5.10 -3.16 -10.04
N ARG A 29 -3.85 -2.85 -10.45
CA ARG A 29 -2.66 -3.55 -9.96
C ARG A 29 -2.43 -3.34 -8.48
N VAL A 30 -2.65 -2.13 -7.97
CA VAL A 30 -2.57 -1.84 -6.52
C VAL A 30 -3.61 -2.66 -5.78
N LEU A 31 -4.87 -2.65 -6.22
CA LEU A 31 -5.96 -3.39 -5.56
C LEU A 31 -5.69 -4.90 -5.54
N VAL A 32 -5.33 -5.49 -6.69
CA VAL A 32 -5.01 -6.92 -6.78
C VAL A 32 -3.85 -7.27 -5.86
N LEU A 33 -2.78 -6.47 -5.87
CA LEU A 33 -1.61 -6.74 -5.04
C LEU A 33 -1.90 -6.56 -3.55
N THR A 34 -2.69 -5.55 -3.17
CA THR A 34 -3.18 -5.36 -1.80
C THR A 34 -3.98 -6.56 -1.33
N CYS A 35 -4.92 -7.06 -2.14
CA CYS A 35 -5.71 -8.25 -1.79
C CYS A 35 -4.83 -9.48 -1.63
N LEU A 36 -3.86 -9.70 -2.53
CA LEU A 36 -2.94 -10.83 -2.45
C LEU A 36 -2.07 -10.77 -1.19
N LEU A 37 -1.51 -9.61 -0.88
CA LEU A 37 -0.73 -9.40 0.35
C LEU A 37 -1.59 -9.63 1.59
N GLU A 38 -2.82 -9.12 1.60
CA GLU A 38 -3.74 -9.30 2.73
C GLU A 38 -4.11 -10.76 2.96
N ILE A 39 -4.38 -11.51 1.89
CA ILE A 39 -4.67 -12.94 2.01
C ILE A 39 -3.47 -13.67 2.61
N VAL A 40 -2.26 -13.36 2.16
CA VAL A 40 -1.04 -13.97 2.70
C VAL A 40 -0.83 -13.58 4.16
N THR A 41 -0.96 -12.31 4.54
CA THR A 41 -0.80 -11.85 5.94
C THR A 41 -1.87 -12.44 6.85
N ALA A 42 -3.14 -12.47 6.43
CA ALA A 42 -4.23 -13.09 7.17
C ALA A 42 -4.03 -14.60 7.35
N LEU A 43 -3.59 -15.32 6.31
CA LEU A 43 -3.28 -16.75 6.42
C LEU A 43 -2.12 -17.02 7.39
N LEU A 44 -1.03 -16.26 7.29
CA LEU A 44 0.08 -16.40 8.23
C LEU A 44 -0.34 -16.10 9.66
N ARG A 45 -1.20 -15.09 9.85
CA ARG A 45 -1.70 -14.68 11.17
C ARG A 45 -2.65 -15.70 11.79
N PHE A 46 -3.64 -16.20 11.04
CA PHE A 46 -4.72 -17.02 11.60
C PHE A 46 -4.57 -18.51 11.33
N ALA A 47 -3.98 -18.91 10.20
CA ALA A 47 -3.78 -20.33 9.88
C ALA A 47 -2.47 -20.85 10.50
N VAL A 48 -1.39 -20.07 10.42
CA VAL A 48 -0.09 -20.44 11.01
C VAL A 48 0.05 -19.90 12.44
N GLY A 49 -0.75 -18.89 12.81
CA GLY A 49 -0.74 -18.34 14.16
C GLY A 49 0.46 -17.44 14.45
N ILE A 50 1.14 -16.91 13.42
CA ILE A 50 2.34 -16.08 13.59
C ILE A 50 1.94 -14.73 14.17
N GLN A 51 2.57 -14.35 15.28
CA GLN A 51 2.35 -13.07 15.95
C GLN A 51 3.66 -12.30 16.03
N SER A 52 3.65 -11.02 15.63
CA SER A 52 4.82 -10.15 15.73
C SER A 52 5.34 -10.05 17.16
N THR A 53 4.43 -10.01 18.14
CA THR A 53 4.73 -10.01 19.58
C THR A 53 5.38 -11.26 20.11
N ARG A 54 4.84 -12.44 19.74
CA ARG A 54 5.32 -13.70 20.30
C ARG A 54 6.58 -14.18 19.60
N ASP A 55 6.60 -14.06 18.27
CA ASP A 55 7.58 -14.76 17.45
C ASP A 55 8.75 -13.85 17.02
N PHE A 56 8.55 -12.51 17.03
CA PHE A 56 9.57 -11.55 16.56
C PHE A 56 9.99 -10.49 17.58
N ALA A 57 9.29 -10.31 18.71
CA ALA A 57 9.65 -9.28 19.69
C ALA A 57 11.04 -9.48 20.32
N SER A 58 11.46 -10.73 20.56
CA SER A 58 12.75 -11.02 21.21
C SER A 58 13.95 -10.85 20.27
N THR A 59 13.76 -11.01 18.96
CA THR A 59 14.86 -10.94 17.97
C THR A 59 14.85 -9.60 17.24
N ILE A 60 13.72 -9.23 16.62
CA ILE A 60 13.57 -7.96 15.90
C ILE A 60 13.43 -6.82 16.90
N GLY A 61 12.63 -6.98 17.96
CA GLY A 61 12.41 -5.92 18.95
C GLY A 61 13.67 -5.51 19.69
N VAL A 62 14.60 -6.42 20.00
CA VAL A 62 15.89 -6.04 20.60
C VAL A 62 16.77 -5.28 19.60
N LEU A 63 16.79 -5.73 18.33
CA LEU A 63 17.58 -5.11 17.26
C LEU A 63 17.05 -3.70 16.90
N THR A 64 15.74 -3.48 16.96
CA THR A 64 15.09 -2.20 16.65
C THR A 64 14.79 -1.36 17.89
N GLN A 65 15.36 -1.71 19.05
CA GLN A 65 15.14 -1.02 20.34
C GLN A 65 13.65 -0.90 20.74
N GLY A 66 12.86 -1.90 20.40
CA GLY A 66 11.44 -2.04 20.77
C GLY A 66 10.47 -1.56 19.70
N ILE A 67 10.96 -1.07 18.54
CA ILE A 67 10.08 -0.63 17.45
C ILE A 67 9.47 -1.84 16.74
N ARG A 68 8.13 -1.86 16.67
CA ARG A 68 7.40 -2.83 15.85
C ARG A 68 7.54 -2.47 14.38
N ILE A 69 8.13 -3.37 13.61
CA ILE A 69 8.23 -3.19 12.15
C ILE A 69 6.90 -3.61 11.54
N HIS A 70 6.15 -2.63 11.05
CA HIS A 70 5.02 -2.85 10.15
C HIS A 70 5.51 -2.87 8.71
N HIS A 71 4.93 -3.71 7.87
CA HIS A 71 5.29 -3.75 6.44
C HIS A 71 4.88 -2.45 5.73
N SER A 72 3.97 -1.65 6.30
CA SER A 72 3.70 -0.28 5.84
C SER A 72 4.93 0.63 5.87
N TYR A 73 5.90 0.42 6.76
CA TYR A 73 7.13 1.23 6.79
C TYR A 73 7.98 1.02 5.55
N ILE A 74 8.08 -0.23 5.09
CA ILE A 74 8.75 -0.58 3.82
C ILE A 74 7.99 0.07 2.67
N GLY A 75 6.66 -0.02 2.67
CA GLY A 75 5.80 0.60 1.67
C GLY A 75 5.98 2.12 1.58
N LEU A 76 6.00 2.81 2.72
CA LEU A 76 6.24 4.25 2.80
C LEU A 76 7.63 4.63 2.29
N GLY A 77 8.66 3.84 2.62
CA GLY A 77 10.01 4.03 2.07
C GLY A 77 10.04 3.91 0.55
N MET A 78 9.36 2.93 -0.02
CA MET A 78 9.23 2.76 -1.47
C MET A 78 8.51 3.94 -2.14
N ILE A 79 7.40 4.40 -1.55
CA ILE A 79 6.65 5.57 -2.04
C ILE A 79 7.55 6.82 -1.99
N ALA A 80 8.29 7.03 -0.90
CA ALA A 80 9.20 8.15 -0.76
C ALA A 80 10.30 8.12 -1.84
N VAL A 81 10.93 6.97 -2.09
CA VAL A 81 11.92 6.80 -3.16
C VAL A 81 11.33 7.12 -4.54
N ALA A 82 10.12 6.64 -4.83
CA ALA A 82 9.43 6.94 -6.08
C ALA A 82 9.10 8.45 -6.20
N ALA A 83 8.68 9.08 -5.11
CA ALA A 83 8.32 10.50 -5.07
C ALA A 83 9.54 11.43 -5.22
N LEU A 84 10.70 11.07 -4.67
CA LEU A 84 11.93 11.85 -4.78
C LEU A 84 12.52 11.82 -6.19
N ARG A 85 12.20 10.81 -7.02
CA ARG A 85 12.71 10.66 -8.39
C ARG A 85 11.74 11.15 -9.49
N ARG A 86 10.92 12.16 -9.18
CA ARG A 86 9.89 12.75 -10.09
C ARG A 86 10.36 13.09 -11.51
N ARG A 87 11.63 13.41 -11.75
CA ARG A 87 12.14 13.81 -13.08
C ARG A 87 12.39 12.66 -14.08
N ARG A 88 12.47 11.41 -13.62
CA ARG A 88 12.61 10.22 -14.49
C ARG A 88 11.73 9.09 -13.99
N PHE A 89 10.43 9.20 -14.27
CA PHE A 89 9.46 8.16 -13.93
C PHE A 89 9.59 6.97 -14.88
N SER A 90 10.62 6.14 -14.65
CA SER A 90 10.80 4.89 -15.38
C SER A 90 9.70 3.88 -15.01
N SER A 91 9.52 2.86 -15.84
CA SER A 91 8.61 1.73 -15.55
C SER A 91 8.93 1.09 -14.20
N VAL A 92 10.20 1.09 -13.77
CA VAL A 92 10.62 0.59 -12.46
C VAL A 92 10.07 1.45 -11.32
N MET A 93 10.14 2.79 -11.42
CA MET A 93 9.59 3.68 -10.39
C MET A 93 8.07 3.54 -10.28
N ARG A 94 7.38 3.30 -11.39
CA ARG A 94 5.94 2.99 -11.38
C ARG A 94 5.64 1.70 -10.61
N TRP A 95 6.44 0.64 -10.80
CA TRP A 95 6.29 -0.59 -10.03
C TRP A 95 6.62 -0.41 -8.55
N ILE A 96 7.67 0.34 -8.22
CA ILE A 96 8.01 0.67 -6.83
C ILE A 96 6.84 1.39 -6.16
N LEU A 97 6.20 2.35 -6.85
CA LEU A 97 5.02 3.04 -6.33
C LEU A 97 3.83 2.08 -6.13
N ILE A 98 3.54 1.21 -7.10
CA ILE A 98 2.45 0.22 -7.02
C ILE A 98 2.66 -0.71 -5.82
N ILE A 99 3.87 -1.27 -5.68
CA ILE A 99 4.21 -2.19 -4.59
C ILE A 99 4.16 -1.44 -3.26
N GLY A 100 4.72 -0.23 -3.19
CA GLY A 100 4.72 0.58 -1.98
C GLY A 100 3.31 0.91 -1.49
N LEU A 101 2.42 1.33 -2.40
CA LEU A 101 1.01 1.56 -2.09
C LEU A 101 0.32 0.28 -1.64
N ALA A 102 0.58 -0.85 -2.31
CA ALA A 102 -0.04 -2.11 -1.95
C ALA A 102 0.34 -2.57 -0.54
N PHE A 103 1.60 -2.39 -0.14
CA PHE A 103 2.10 -2.68 1.21
C PHE A 103 1.41 -1.82 2.26
N VAL A 104 1.32 -0.50 2.04
CA VAL A 104 0.65 0.41 2.98
C VAL A 104 -0.83 0.05 3.13
N PHE A 105 -1.55 -0.13 2.03
CA PHE A 105 -2.97 -0.45 2.10
C PHE A 105 -3.23 -1.82 2.70
N SER A 106 -2.40 -2.83 2.38
CA SER A 106 -2.54 -4.15 3.00
C SER A 106 -2.31 -4.08 4.50
N ASP A 107 -1.30 -3.36 4.99
CA ASP A 107 -1.08 -3.20 6.44
C ASP A 107 -2.27 -2.55 7.15
N LEU A 108 -2.80 -1.47 6.57
CA LEU A 108 -3.97 -0.79 7.12
C LEU A 108 -5.22 -1.68 7.12
N ILE A 109 -5.47 -2.40 6.02
CA ILE A 109 -6.59 -3.35 5.94
C ILE A 109 -6.40 -4.46 6.98
N HIS A 110 -5.20 -5.02 7.09
CA HIS A 110 -4.91 -6.07 8.04
C HIS A 110 -5.21 -5.62 9.46
N HIS A 111 -4.64 -4.50 9.91
CA HIS A 111 -4.77 -4.05 11.29
C HIS A 111 -6.19 -3.54 11.62
N PHE A 112 -6.80 -2.76 10.72
CA PHE A 112 -8.06 -2.08 11.02
C PHE A 112 -9.31 -2.82 10.53
N LEU A 113 -9.25 -3.54 9.41
CA LEU A 113 -10.41 -4.21 8.81
C LEU A 113 -10.44 -5.73 9.07
N VAL A 114 -9.30 -6.34 9.39
CA VAL A 114 -9.23 -7.79 9.63
C VAL A 114 -8.95 -8.10 11.10
N LEU A 115 -7.83 -7.62 11.62
CA LEU A 115 -7.39 -7.90 12.98
C LEU A 115 -8.35 -7.30 13.99
N TRP A 116 -8.65 -6.01 13.90
CA TRP A 116 -9.50 -5.32 14.88
C TRP A 116 -10.90 -5.96 15.04
N PRO A 117 -11.65 -6.30 13.98
CA PRO A 117 -12.95 -6.97 14.15
C PRO A 117 -12.86 -8.40 14.71
N ILE A 118 -11.75 -9.11 14.47
CA ILE A 118 -11.61 -10.52 14.89
C ILE A 118 -11.04 -10.63 16.31
N THR A 119 -10.05 -9.83 16.66
CA THR A 119 -9.31 -9.92 17.94
C THR A 119 -9.73 -8.86 18.94
N GLY A 120 -10.47 -7.83 18.52
CA GLY A 120 -10.83 -6.67 19.35
C GLY A 120 -9.72 -5.62 19.49
N HIS A 121 -8.50 -5.88 18.98
CA HIS A 121 -7.37 -4.96 19.07
C HIS A 121 -6.63 -4.87 17.74
N PRO A 122 -6.38 -3.65 17.20
CA PRO A 122 -5.70 -3.48 15.92
C PRO A 122 -4.21 -3.80 15.97
N GLU A 123 -3.57 -3.94 17.14
CA GLU A 123 -2.11 -4.16 17.28
C GLU A 123 -1.23 -3.18 16.49
N PHE A 124 -1.73 -1.97 16.25
CA PHE A 124 -1.06 -0.89 15.51
C PHE A 124 -0.22 0.00 16.44
N ASP A 125 0.56 -0.64 17.31
CA ASP A 125 1.41 0.04 18.28
C ASP A 125 2.80 0.27 17.69
N LEU A 126 3.35 1.48 17.85
CA LEU A 126 4.70 1.78 17.35
C LEU A 126 5.78 0.97 18.08
N PHE A 127 5.53 0.65 19.35
CA PHE A 127 6.44 -0.07 20.22
C PHE A 127 5.81 -1.40 20.65
N TYR A 128 6.66 -2.39 20.93
CA TYR A 128 6.20 -3.58 21.63
C TYR A 128 5.74 -3.19 23.05
N PRO A 129 4.46 -3.40 23.46
CA PRO A 129 4.06 -3.39 24.85
C PRO A 129 4.96 -4.35 25.64
N TYR A 130 5.58 -3.80 26.68
CA TYR A 130 6.42 -4.50 27.65
C TYR A 130 5.56 -5.27 28.65
#